data_AF-A0A2G6FFI2-F1
#
_entry.id   AF-A0A2G6FFI2-F1
#
_cell.length_a   1.000
_cell.length_b   1.000
_cell.length_c   1.000
_cell.angle_alpha   90.00
_cell.angle_beta   90.00
_cell.angle_gamma   90.00
#
_symmetry.space_group_name_H-M   'P 1'
#
loop_
_entity.id
_entity.type
_entity.pdbx_description
1 polymer ?
#
loop_
_entity_poly.entity_id
_entity_poly.type
_entity_poly.pdbx_seq_one_letter_code
_entity_poly.pdbx_strand_id
1 'polypeptide(L)'
;MVLIPLLIAAYLIGSVNVPIVLFRVLGREDPRGRFSGNPGMANVYRQAGWKWALMVLLLEMGKAILVTAAAMAWLRLERVPWIGLGLIIGNLYPCFHRFQGGKGVANYLGSISVFRFSSHPCSWQRGWLRGRLSTGSPNDPLSALSFWSAFSPPGSSSAVGRISSRSWGHW
;
A
#
# COMPACT_ATOMS: atom_id res chain seq x y z
N MET A 1 12.80 8.35 -23.84
CA MET A 1 14.12 8.73 -23.30
C MET A 1 14.13 8.87 -21.78
N VAL A 2 13.05 9.34 -21.12
CA VAL A 2 13.05 9.62 -19.66
C VAL A 2 12.90 8.38 -18.74
N LEU A 3 12.46 7.23 -19.26
CA LEU A 3 12.22 6.03 -18.43
C LEU A 3 13.48 5.48 -17.75
N ILE A 4 14.56 5.30 -18.51
CA ILE A 4 15.82 4.72 -18.00
C ILE A 4 16.40 5.54 -16.83
N PRO A 5 16.58 6.87 -16.94
CA PRO A 5 17.12 7.65 -15.82
C PRO A 5 16.20 7.62 -14.60
N LEU A 6 14.87 7.64 -14.78
CA LEU A 6 13.93 7.51 -13.66
C LEU A 6 13.99 6.13 -13.00
N LEU A 7 14.20 5.07 -13.79
CA LEU A 7 14.33 3.71 -13.26
C LEU A 7 15.61 3.57 -12.42
N ILE A 8 16.73 4.12 -12.90
CA ILE A 8 17.99 4.18 -12.15
C ILE A 8 17.80 4.99 -10.86
N ALA A 9 17.17 6.17 -10.94
CA ALA A 9 16.87 6.97 -9.77
C ALA A 9 15.99 6.21 -8.76
N ALA A 10 14.95 5.51 -9.22
CA ALA A 10 14.07 4.70 -8.39
C ALA A 10 14.82 3.55 -7.70
N TYR A 11 15.74 2.90 -8.41
CA TYR A 11 16.61 1.87 -7.83
C TYR A 11 17.54 2.44 -6.76
N LEU A 12 18.17 3.60 -7.01
CA LEU A 12 19.05 4.26 -6.03
C LEU A 12 18.26 4.70 -4.80
N ILE A 13 17.08 5.29 -4.97
CA ILE A 13 16.21 5.69 -3.86
C ILE A 13 15.71 4.45 -3.09
N GLY A 14 15.35 3.38 -3.80
CA GLY A 14 14.99 2.09 -3.20
C GLY A 14 16.13 1.47 -2.40
N SER A 15 17.37 1.65 -2.86
CA SER A 15 18.59 1.16 -2.20
C SER A 15 18.89 1.82 -0.86
N VAL A 16 18.25 2.96 -0.58
CA VAL A 16 18.25 3.58 0.74
C VAL A 16 17.22 2.87 1.61
N ASN A 17 17.66 1.83 2.31
CA ASN A 17 16.84 1.11 3.28
C ASN A 17 16.65 1.96 4.54
N VAL A 18 15.45 2.54 4.70
CA VAL A 18 15.09 3.31 5.90
C VAL A 18 15.36 2.59 7.21
N PRO A 19 15.08 1.28 7.41
CA PRO A 19 15.33 0.66 8.70
C PRO A 19 16.79 0.69 9.13
N ILE A 20 17.72 0.55 8.19
CA ILE A 20 19.17 0.57 8.48
C ILE A 20 19.61 2.01 8.80
N VAL A 21 19.15 2.97 8.00
CA VAL A 21 19.42 4.40 8.22
C VAL A 21 18.85 4.84 9.57
N LEU A 22 17.62 4.45 9.89
CA LEU A 22 16.94 4.79 11.13
C LEU A 22 17.70 4.25 12.35
N PHE A 23 18.10 2.98 12.34
CA PHE A 23 18.84 2.41 13.47
C PHE A 23 20.21 3.07 13.65
N ARG A 24 20.88 3.42 12.55
CA ARG A 24 22.14 4.18 12.59
C ARG A 24 21.94 5.58 13.20
N VAL A 25 20.89 6.30 12.82
CA VAL A 25 20.56 7.63 13.39
C VAL A 25 20.17 7.54 14.86
N LEU A 26 19.51 6.45 15.27
CA LEU A 26 19.15 6.21 16.67
C LEU A 26 20.31 5.69 17.54
N GLY A 27 21.52 5.53 16.98
CA GLY A 27 22.68 4.98 17.69
C GLY A 27 22.48 3.52 18.11
N ARG A 28 21.62 2.77 17.42
CA ARG A 28 21.33 1.36 17.70
C ARG A 28 22.17 0.45 16.80
N GLU A 29 22.39 -0.78 17.28
CA GLU A 29 23.03 -1.84 16.50
C GLU A 29 22.28 -2.08 15.17
N ASP A 30 22.98 -2.49 14.12
CA ASP A 30 22.36 -2.75 12.82
C ASP A 30 21.21 -3.77 12.97
N PRO A 31 20.00 -3.49 12.43
CA PRO A 31 18.88 -4.40 12.52
C PRO A 31 19.18 -5.79 11.95
N ARG A 32 20.16 -5.92 11.04
CA ARG A 32 20.60 -7.21 10.49
C ARG A 32 21.38 -8.09 11.47
N GLY A 33 21.92 -7.52 12.56
CA GLY A 33 22.76 -8.25 13.51
C GLY A 33 21.99 -9.21 14.42
N ARG A 34 20.64 -9.13 14.45
CA ARG A 34 19.81 -9.93 15.36
C ARG A 34 18.62 -10.58 14.64
N PHE A 35 18.09 -11.63 15.28
CA PHE A 35 16.91 -12.39 14.84
C PHE A 35 17.07 -12.97 13.42
N SER A 36 16.14 -12.66 12.51
CA SER A 36 16.10 -13.22 11.15
C SER A 36 17.15 -12.66 10.20
N GLY A 37 18.01 -11.74 10.64
CA GLY A 37 19.00 -11.07 9.77
C GLY A 37 18.44 -10.06 8.77
N ASN A 38 17.12 -10.07 8.53
CA ASN A 38 16.47 -9.14 7.61
C ASN A 38 16.21 -7.77 8.27
N PRO A 39 16.50 -6.64 7.59
CA PRO A 39 16.28 -5.29 8.13
C PRO A 39 14.80 -4.85 8.13
N GLY A 40 13.85 -5.71 7.76
CA GLY A 40 12.45 -5.34 7.60
C GLY A 40 11.71 -5.02 8.91
N MET A 41 10.48 -4.50 8.77
CA MET A 41 9.60 -4.09 9.88
C MET A 41 9.49 -5.12 11.00
N ALA A 42 9.30 -6.40 10.68
CA ALA A 42 9.15 -7.46 11.68
C ALA A 42 10.38 -7.60 12.59
N ASN A 43 11.57 -7.29 12.08
CA ASN A 43 12.79 -7.34 12.89
C ASN A 43 12.93 -6.08 13.74
N VAL A 44 12.62 -4.92 13.17
CA VAL A 44 12.55 -3.65 13.91
C VAL A 44 11.55 -3.73 15.06
N TYR A 45 10.39 -4.38 14.85
CA TYR A 45 9.40 -4.63 15.88
C TYR A 45 10.00 -5.39 17.07
N ARG A 46 10.78 -6.44 16.81
CA ARG A 46 11.42 -7.25 17.85
C ARG A 46 12.56 -6.52 18.56
N GLN A 47 13.26 -5.62 17.88
CA GLN A 47 14.42 -4.92 18.43
C GLN A 47 14.10 -3.60 19.14
N ALA A 48 13.14 -2.85 18.62
CA ALA A 48 12.85 -1.49 19.07
C ALA A 48 11.39 -1.29 19.48
N GLY A 49 10.50 -2.24 19.18
CA GLY A 49 9.07 -2.17 19.51
C GLY A 49 8.21 -1.60 18.39
N TRP A 50 6.90 -1.58 18.64
CA TRP A 50 5.88 -1.28 17.63
C TRP A 50 5.96 0.13 17.04
N LYS A 51 6.33 1.14 17.86
CA LYS A 51 6.42 2.54 17.42
C LYS A 51 7.42 2.70 16.27
N TRP A 52 8.62 2.14 16.43
CA TRP A 52 9.66 2.22 15.41
C TRP A 52 9.35 1.35 14.20
N ALA A 53 8.72 0.19 14.41
CA ALA A 53 8.28 -0.68 13.32
C ALA A 53 7.26 0.03 12.42
N LEU A 54 6.31 0.74 13.04
CA LEU A 54 5.32 1.55 12.34
C LEU A 54 5.99 2.72 11.60
N MET A 55 6.94 3.42 12.22
CA MET A 55 7.68 4.49 11.54
C MET A 55 8.42 3.99 10.30
N VAL A 56 9.13 2.85 10.40
CA VAL A 56 9.80 2.24 9.24
C VAL A 56 8.80 1.91 8.13
N LEU A 57 7.66 1.32 8.48
CA LEU A 57 6.61 0.99 7.52
C LEU A 57 6.10 2.24 6.82
N LEU A 58 5.77 3.29 7.57
CA LEU A 58 5.24 4.55 7.03
C LEU A 58 6.26 5.26 6.14
N LEU A 59 7.54 5.29 6.53
CA LEU A 59 8.60 5.93 5.77
C LEU A 59 8.92 5.17 4.46
N GLU A 60 9.03 3.85 4.51
CA GLU A 60 9.25 3.05 3.27
C GLU A 60 8.05 3.16 2.33
N MET A 61 6.83 3.04 2.86
CA MET A 61 5.61 3.17 2.07
C MET A 61 5.47 4.59 1.51
N GLY A 62 5.71 5.63 2.32
CA GLY A 62 5.65 7.03 1.91
C GLY A 62 6.68 7.37 0.83
N LYS A 63 7.92 6.87 0.96
CA LYS A 63 8.97 6.97 -0.08
C LYS A 63 8.49 6.38 -1.40
N ALA A 64 7.91 5.18 -1.37
CA ALA A 64 7.42 4.53 -2.57
C ALA A 64 6.24 5.26 -3.21
N ILE A 65 5.31 5.78 -2.40
CA ILE A 65 4.19 6.63 -2.87
C ILE A 65 4.75 7.87 -3.56
N LEU A 66 5.65 8.60 -2.90
CA LEU A 66 6.19 9.87 -3.41
C LEU A 66 6.89 9.68 -4.75
N VAL A 67 7.79 8.70 -4.83
CA VAL A 67 8.57 8.45 -6.05
C VAL A 67 7.69 7.94 -7.19
N THR A 68 6.76 7.03 -6.91
CA THR A 68 5.84 6.49 -7.92
C THR A 68 4.86 7.56 -8.41
N ALA A 69 4.35 8.40 -7.51
CA ALA A 69 3.46 9.49 -7.87
C ALA A 69 4.18 10.59 -8.66
N ALA A 70 5.40 10.96 -8.25
CA ALA A 70 6.23 11.91 -8.99
C ALA A 70 6.50 11.42 -10.42
N ALA A 71 6.75 10.12 -10.61
CA ALA A 71 6.96 9.54 -11.94
C ALA A 71 5.78 9.74 -12.90
N MET A 72 4.55 9.90 -12.41
CA MET A 72 3.37 10.17 -13.25
C MET A 72 3.46 11.52 -13.98
N ALA A 73 4.26 12.47 -13.49
CA ALA A 73 4.45 13.77 -14.15
C ALA A 73 5.30 13.67 -15.43
N TRP A 74 6.13 12.63 -15.56
CA TRP A 74 7.08 12.48 -16.67
C TRP A 74 6.85 11.22 -17.52
N LEU A 75 6.04 10.27 -17.03
CA LEU A 75 5.79 9.00 -17.70
C LEU A 75 4.30 8.78 -17.95
N ARG A 76 4.00 8.10 -19.04
CA ARG A 76 2.66 7.54 -19.30
C ARG A 76 2.33 6.48 -18.27
N LEU A 77 1.05 6.36 -17.91
CA LEU A 77 0.54 5.41 -16.89
C LEU A 77 1.02 3.97 -17.09
N GLU A 78 1.11 3.50 -18.34
CA GLU A 78 1.62 2.17 -18.68
C GLU A 78 3.09 1.93 -18.27
N ARG A 79 3.87 2.99 -18.05
CA ARG A 79 5.31 2.92 -17.74
C ARG A 79 5.62 3.13 -16.26
N VAL A 80 4.71 3.74 -15.50
CA VAL A 80 4.90 4.02 -14.07
C VAL A 80 5.16 2.74 -13.23
N PRO A 81 4.54 1.56 -13.51
CA PRO A 81 4.81 0.35 -12.75
C PRO A 81 6.29 -0.07 -12.73
N TRP A 82 7.05 0.25 -13.78
CA TRP A 82 8.49 -0.02 -13.83
C TRP A 82 9.27 0.75 -12.77
N ILE A 83 8.83 1.97 -12.41
CA ILE A 83 9.46 2.77 -11.35
C ILE A 83 9.22 2.11 -9.99
N GLY A 84 8.00 1.62 -9.73
CA GLY A 84 7.69 0.84 -8.54
C GLY A 84 8.52 -0.45 -8.45
N LEU A 85 8.72 -1.13 -9.59
CA LEU A 85 9.61 -2.29 -9.67
C LEU A 85 11.06 -1.92 -9.31
N GLY A 86 11.57 -0.82 -9.84
CA GLY A 86 12.91 -0.30 -9.52
C GLY A 86 13.10 -0.04 -8.03
N LEU A 87 12.13 0.58 -7.37
CA LEU A 87 12.10 0.78 -5.92
C LEU A 87 12.12 -0.53 -5.11
N ILE A 88 11.36 -1.53 -5.56
CA ILE A 88 11.32 -2.84 -4.90
C ILE A 88 12.68 -3.52 -5.05
N ILE A 89 13.22 -3.58 -6.27
CA ILE A 89 14.54 -4.18 -6.55
C ILE A 89 15.64 -3.46 -5.75
N GLY A 90 15.62 -2.12 -5.69
CA GLY A 90 16.55 -1.34 -4.88
C GLY A 90 16.48 -1.72 -3.40
N ASN A 91 15.28 -1.90 -2.83
CA ASN A 91 15.13 -2.31 -1.44
C ASN A 91 15.57 -3.76 -1.19
N LEU A 92 15.40 -4.66 -2.16
CA LEU A 92 15.83 -6.06 -2.08
C LEU A 92 17.36 -6.17 -2.18
N TYR A 93 17.96 -5.43 -3.10
CA TYR A 93 19.39 -5.45 -3.40
C TYR A 93 19.99 -4.04 -3.32
N PRO A 94 20.04 -3.46 -2.11
CA PRO A 94 20.50 -2.09 -1.90
C PRO A 94 22.01 -1.98 -2.14
N CYS A 95 22.41 -1.22 -3.16
CA CYS A 95 23.82 -1.00 -3.48
C CYS A 95 24.59 -0.37 -2.30
N PHE A 96 23.96 0.53 -1.54
CA PHE A 96 24.56 1.21 -0.39
C PHE A 96 24.73 0.34 0.85
N HIS A 97 24.11 -0.84 0.87
CA HIS A 97 24.06 -1.69 2.07
C HIS A 97 24.48 -3.12 1.77
N ARG A 98 25.52 -3.29 0.95
CA ARG A 98 26.13 -4.58 0.57
C ARG A 98 25.14 -5.57 -0.05
N PHE A 99 24.13 -5.06 -0.78
CA PHE A 99 23.09 -5.86 -1.44
C PHE A 99 22.24 -6.76 -0.50
N GLN A 100 22.23 -6.50 0.81
CA GLN A 100 21.50 -7.32 1.80
C GLN A 100 20.17 -6.68 2.23
N GLY A 101 19.22 -6.57 1.32
CA GLY A 101 18.03 -5.75 1.52
C GLY A 101 16.94 -6.29 2.44
N GLY A 102 15.79 -5.61 2.38
CA GLY A 102 14.54 -6.07 2.98
C GLY A 102 13.66 -6.80 1.96
N LYS A 103 12.45 -7.20 2.39
CA LYS A 103 11.50 -7.97 1.55
C LYS A 103 10.71 -7.14 0.52
N GLY A 104 10.83 -5.81 0.50
CA GLY A 104 10.16 -4.94 -0.46
C GLY A 104 8.64 -4.77 -0.30
N VAL A 105 8.02 -5.40 0.71
CA VAL A 105 6.55 -5.38 0.90
C VAL A 105 5.99 -3.96 1.05
N ALA A 106 6.65 -3.10 1.84
CA ALA A 106 6.22 -1.72 2.03
C ALA A 106 6.30 -0.90 0.73
N ASN A 107 7.33 -1.12 -0.08
CA ASN A 107 7.50 -0.42 -1.37
C ASN A 107 6.48 -0.88 -2.40
N TYR A 108 6.13 -2.18 -2.39
CA TYR A 108 5.04 -2.70 -3.20
C TYR A 108 3.71 -2.05 -2.83
N LEU A 109 3.35 -2.06 -1.54
CA LEU A 109 2.10 -1.46 -1.05
C LEU A 109 2.02 0.05 -1.34
N GLY A 110 3.13 0.77 -1.17
CA GLY A 110 3.21 2.18 -1.51
C GLY A 110 3.01 2.42 -3.00
N SER A 111 3.72 1.69 -3.86
CA SER A 111 3.64 1.85 -5.32
C SER A 111 2.24 1.53 -5.86
N ILE A 112 1.60 0.45 -5.39
CA ILE A 112 0.25 0.07 -5.87
C ILE A 112 -0.83 1.05 -5.40
N SER A 113 -0.66 1.65 -4.21
CA SER A 113 -1.63 2.61 -3.67
C SER A 113 -1.80 3.84 -4.57
N VAL A 114 -0.74 4.26 -5.27
CA VAL A 114 -0.77 5.39 -6.22
C VAL A 114 -1.74 5.13 -7.38
N PHE A 115 -1.72 3.93 -7.96
CA PHE A 115 -2.60 3.58 -9.07
C PHE A 115 -4.06 3.52 -8.64
N ARG A 116 -4.34 3.01 -7.43
CA ARG A 116 -5.70 2.96 -6.90
C ARG A 116 -6.24 4.33 -6.52
N PHE A 117 -5.38 5.26 -6.10
CA PHE A 117 -5.75 6.66 -5.89
C PHE A 117 -6.03 7.35 -7.23
N SER A 118 -5.19 7.12 -8.24
CA SER A 118 -5.34 7.72 -9.57
C SER A 118 -6.61 7.27 -10.30
N SER A 119 -7.11 6.04 -10.08
CA SER A 119 -8.35 5.56 -10.70
C SER A 119 -9.63 6.08 -10.03
N HIS A 120 -9.53 6.69 -8.84
CA HIS A 120 -10.68 7.12 -8.04
C HIS A 120 -10.50 8.43 -7.26
N PRO A 121 -10.07 9.56 -7.85
CA PRO A 121 -10.10 10.83 -7.13
C PRO A 121 -11.53 11.28 -6.81
N CYS A 122 -12.52 10.92 -7.64
CA CYS A 122 -13.87 11.50 -7.59
C CYS A 122 -14.97 10.59 -6.98
N SER A 123 -14.73 9.30 -6.73
CA SER A 123 -15.71 8.43 -6.06
C SER A 123 -15.58 8.47 -4.53
N TRP A 124 -14.36 8.60 -4.00
CA TRP A 124 -14.10 8.62 -2.56
C TRP A 124 -14.60 9.93 -1.91
N GLN A 125 -14.31 11.09 -2.53
CA GLN A 125 -14.86 12.38 -2.06
C GLN A 125 -16.38 12.40 -2.10
N ARG A 126 -17.01 11.92 -3.19
CA ARG A 126 -18.48 11.90 -3.31
C ARG A 126 -19.15 10.85 -2.42
N GLY A 127 -18.48 9.75 -2.08
CA GLY A 127 -18.98 8.74 -1.13
C GLY A 127 -18.91 9.24 0.32
N TRP A 128 -17.79 9.87 0.70
CA TRP A 128 -17.62 10.45 2.03
C TRP A 128 -18.53 11.66 2.26
N LEU A 129 -18.68 12.55 1.26
CA LEU A 129 -19.62 13.68 1.32
C LEU A 129 -21.09 13.23 1.34
N ARG A 130 -21.46 12.18 0.58
CA ARG A 130 -22.82 11.61 0.64
C ARG A 130 -23.11 10.90 1.96
N GLY A 131 -22.14 10.15 2.51
CA GLY A 131 -22.30 9.50 3.81
C GLY A 131 -22.45 10.50 4.96
N ARG A 132 -21.83 11.68 4.86
CA ARG A 132 -21.93 12.73 5.88
C ARG A 132 -23.27 13.48 5.87
N LEU A 133 -23.90 13.61 4.70
CA LEU A 133 -25.22 14.23 4.54
C LEU A 133 -26.38 13.28 4.83
N SER A 134 -26.15 11.97 4.83
CA SER A 134 -27.16 10.94 5.12
C SER A 134 -27.09 10.42 6.56
N THR A 135 -26.61 11.20 7.51
CA THR A 135 -26.80 10.91 8.95
C THR A 135 -28.26 11.13 9.35
N GLY A 136 -29.14 10.26 8.83
CA GLY A 136 -30.36 9.88 9.51
C GLY A 136 -30.00 9.10 10.79
N SER A 137 -30.89 9.20 11.77
CA SER A 137 -30.76 8.71 13.14
C SER A 137 -30.00 7.37 13.29
N PRO A 138 -29.07 7.22 14.27
CA PRO A 138 -28.24 6.02 14.48
C PRO A 138 -28.96 4.68 14.69
N ASN A 139 -30.29 4.67 14.75
CA ASN A 139 -31.10 3.50 15.12
C ASN A 139 -31.94 2.93 13.96
N ASP A 140 -31.72 3.37 12.72
CA ASP A 140 -32.52 2.92 11.57
C ASP A 140 -31.84 1.76 10.82
N PRO A 141 -32.36 0.51 10.87
CA PRO A 141 -31.71 -0.65 10.24
C PRO A 141 -31.59 -0.55 8.71
N LEU A 142 -32.34 0.36 8.07
CA LEU A 142 -32.30 0.59 6.63
C LEU A 142 -31.10 1.42 6.15
N SER A 143 -30.49 2.25 7.01
CA SER A 143 -29.28 3.02 6.67
C SER A 143 -28.02 2.13 6.61
N ALA A 144 -28.03 1.01 7.32
CA ALA A 144 -26.93 0.03 7.27
C ALA A 144 -26.85 -0.64 5.88
N LEU A 145 -27.99 -0.98 5.27
CA LEU A 145 -28.04 -1.61 3.94
C LEU A 145 -27.59 -0.67 2.81
N SER A 146 -27.88 0.62 2.94
CA SER A 146 -27.46 1.66 1.97
C SER A 146 -25.98 2.03 2.14
N PHE A 147 -25.43 1.92 3.35
CA PHE A 147 -23.98 2.04 3.58
C PHE A 147 -23.22 0.90 2.89
N TRP A 148 -23.65 -0.35 3.07
CA TRP A 148 -22.96 -1.52 2.49
C TRP A 148 -23.03 -1.58 0.95
N SER A 149 -24.13 -1.12 0.34
CA SER A 149 -24.25 -1.06 -1.12
C SER A 149 -23.31 -0.02 -1.75
N ALA A 150 -22.91 1.02 -1.01
CA ALA A 150 -21.93 2.01 -1.46
C ALA A 150 -20.48 1.48 -1.50
N PHE A 151 -20.20 0.35 -0.85
CA PHE A 151 -18.87 -0.30 -0.84
C PHE A 151 -18.78 -1.54 -1.73
N SER A 152 -19.87 -1.93 -2.40
CA SER A 152 -19.87 -3.07 -3.32
C SER A 152 -19.35 -2.65 -4.71
N PRO A 153 -18.49 -3.45 -5.37
CA PRO A 153 -18.04 -3.18 -6.73
C PRO A 153 -19.24 -3.18 -7.69
N PRO A 154 -19.21 -2.37 -8.77
CA PRO A 154 -20.33 -2.29 -9.70
C PRO A 154 -20.47 -3.63 -10.44
N GLY A 155 -21.57 -4.35 -10.20
CA GLY A 155 -21.91 -5.58 -10.91
C GLY A 155 -22.52 -6.73 -10.10
N SER A 156 -22.59 -6.66 -8.77
CA SER A 156 -23.13 -7.78 -7.95
C SER A 156 -24.64 -7.72 -7.65
N SER A 157 -25.37 -6.74 -8.19
CA SER A 157 -26.76 -6.46 -7.79
C SER A 157 -27.83 -7.35 -8.42
N SER A 158 -27.49 -8.25 -9.35
CA SER A 158 -28.49 -9.04 -10.09
C SER A 158 -28.69 -10.49 -9.63
N ALA A 159 -27.99 -10.96 -8.59
CA ALA A 159 -28.07 -12.37 -8.16
C ALA A 159 -28.97 -12.64 -6.92
N VAL A 160 -29.44 -11.62 -6.20
CA VAL A 160 -30.20 -11.81 -4.94
C VAL A 160 -31.69 -11.45 -5.14
N GLY A 161 -32.30 -11.97 -6.21
CA GLY A 161 -33.69 -11.65 -6.56
C GLY A 161 -34.56 -12.83 -6.96
N ARG A 162 -34.07 -14.08 -6.87
CA ARG A 162 -34.85 -15.23 -7.33
C ARG A 162 -34.64 -16.48 -6.46
N ILE A 163 -34.91 -16.37 -5.16
CA ILE A 163 -35.26 -17.55 -4.36
C ILE A 163 -36.76 -17.75 -4.55
N SER A 164 -37.12 -18.45 -5.62
CA SER A 164 -38.46 -19.02 -5.75
C SER A 164 -38.56 -20.17 -4.75
N SER A 165 -39.55 -20.12 -3.87
CA SER A 165 -39.98 -21.21 -3.01
C SER A 165 -40.16 -22.50 -3.83
N ARG A 166 -39.21 -23.44 -3.72
CA ARG A 166 -39.45 -24.85 -4.06
C ARG A 166 -39.39 -25.64 -2.77
N SER A 167 -40.56 -26.20 -2.46
CA SER A 167 -40.85 -27.15 -1.40
C SER A 167 -39.82 -28.28 -1.34
N TRP A 168 -39.35 -28.58 -0.14
CA TRP A 168 -38.66 -29.81 0.18
C TRP A 168 -39.66 -30.96 0.18
N GLY A 169 -39.52 -31.88 -0.76
CA GLY A 169 -40.22 -33.16 -0.80
C GLY A 169 -39.21 -34.27 -1.10
N HIS A 170 -39.23 -35.29 -0.24
CA HIS A 170 -38.79 -36.68 -0.39
C HIS A 170 -37.93 -37.03 -1.62
N TRP A 171 -36.72 -37.58 -1.41
CA TRP A 171 -36.39 -39.01 -1.22
C TRP A 171 -34.93 -39.13 -0.76
#